data_AF-A0A7J8KCA2-F1
#
_entry.id   AF-A0A7J8KCA2-F1
#
_cell.length_a   1.000
_cell.length_b   1.000
_cell.length_c   1.000
_cell.angle_alpha   90.00
_cell.angle_beta   90.00
_cell.angle_gamma   90.00
#
_symmetry.space_group_name_H-M   'P 1'
#
loop_
_entity.id
_entity.type
_entity.pdbx_description
1 polymer ?
#
loop_
_entity_poly.entity_id
_entity_poly.type
_entity_poly.pdbx_seq_one_letter_code
_entity_poly.pdbx_strand_id
1 'polypeptide(L)'
;MVQMETQLQSIFEEVVKTEIIEEAFPGMFMDTPEDEKTKLISCLGAFRQFWGGLSQESHEQCIQWIVKFIHGQHSPKRISFLYDCLAMAVETGLLPPRMVCESLINSDTLEWERTQLWALTFKLVRKIIGGVDYKGVRDLLKVILEKILTIPNTVSSAVVQQLLAAREVIAYILERNACLLPAYFAVTEIRKLYPEGKLPHWLLGNLVSDFVDTFRPTARINSICGRCSLLPVVNNSGAICNSWKLDPATLRFPLKGLLPYDKDLFEPQTALLRYVLEQPYSRDMVCNMLGLNKQHKQRCPVLEDQLVDLVVYAMERSETEEKFDDGGTSQLLWQHLSSQLIFFVLFQFASFPHMVLSLHQKLAGRGLIKGRDHLMWVLLQFISGSIQKNALADFLPVMKLFDLLYPEKEYIPVPDINKPQSTHAFAMTCIWIHLNRKAQNDNSKLQIPIPHSLKLHHEFLQQSLRNKSLQMNDYKIALLCNAYSTNSECFTLPMGALVETIYGNGIMRVPLPGTSCLASGSITPLPMNLLDSLTVHAKMSLIHSIATRVIKLAHAKSSVALAPALVETYSRLLVYMEIESLGIKGFINELEYQLSNSR
;
A
#
# COMPACT_ATOMS: atom_id res chain seq x y z
N MET A 1 -39.87 22.02 26.64
CA MET A 1 -39.53 22.18 25.21
C MET A 1 -40.59 23.00 24.47
N VAL A 2 -41.82 22.50 24.26
CA VAL A 2 -42.89 23.24 23.53
C VAL A 2 -43.17 24.64 24.11
N GLN A 3 -43.10 24.81 25.43
CA GLN A 3 -43.36 26.09 26.11
C GLN A 3 -42.28 27.16 25.87
N MET A 4 -41.03 26.76 25.57
CA MET A 4 -39.93 27.69 25.28
C MET A 4 -40.07 28.24 23.86
N GLU A 5 -40.35 27.36 22.90
CA GLU A 5 -40.51 27.72 21.49
C GLU A 5 -41.75 28.60 21.27
N THR A 6 -42.85 28.37 21.99
CA THR A 6 -44.05 29.21 21.89
C THR A 6 -43.84 30.60 22.48
N GLN A 7 -43.06 30.72 23.57
CA GLN A 7 -42.68 32.02 24.12
C GLN A 7 -41.72 32.77 23.19
N LEU A 8 -40.74 32.07 22.61
CA LEU A 8 -39.85 32.64 21.59
C LEU A 8 -40.62 33.10 20.35
N GLN A 9 -41.61 32.33 19.88
CA GLN A 9 -42.49 32.71 18.78
C GLN A 9 -43.20 34.04 19.06
N SER A 10 -43.84 34.16 20.23
CA SER A 10 -44.53 35.39 20.63
C SER A 10 -43.60 36.61 20.69
N ILE A 11 -42.41 36.45 21.29
CA ILE A 11 -41.42 37.53 21.40
C ILE A 11 -40.97 37.99 20.02
N PHE A 12 -40.57 37.08 19.14
CA PHE A 12 -40.03 37.45 17.83
C PHE A 12 -41.11 37.90 16.84
N GLU A 13 -42.36 37.45 16.98
CA GLU A 13 -43.49 38.01 16.23
C GLU A 13 -43.78 39.46 16.61
N GLU A 14 -43.76 39.81 17.90
CA GLU A 14 -43.92 41.20 18.33
C GLU A 14 -42.75 42.09 17.87
N VAL A 15 -41.51 41.58 17.84
CA VAL A 15 -40.36 42.29 17.25
C VAL A 15 -40.59 42.58 15.76
N VAL A 16 -41.05 41.58 15.00
CA VAL A 16 -41.35 41.75 13.57
C VAL A 16 -42.52 42.71 13.35
N LYS A 17 -43.56 42.64 14.17
CA LYS A 17 -44.74 43.51 14.08
C LYS A 17 -44.40 44.96 14.39
N THR A 18 -43.55 45.19 15.40
CA THR A 18 -43.03 46.52 15.73
C THR A 18 -42.29 47.12 14.53
N GLU A 19 -41.44 46.33 13.87
CA GLU A 19 -40.71 46.77 12.68
C GLU A 19 -41.63 47.08 11.49
N ILE A 20 -42.70 46.30 11.28
CA ILE A 20 -43.66 46.55 10.19
C ILE A 20 -44.37 47.89 10.38
N ILE A 21 -44.72 48.25 11.63
CA ILE A 21 -45.39 49.52 11.94
C ILE A 21 -44.42 50.69 11.71
N GLU A 22 -43.18 50.55 12.15
CA GLU A 22 -42.13 51.56 11.93
C GLU A 22 -41.77 51.73 10.44
N GLU A 23 -41.71 50.65 9.65
CA GLU A 23 -41.51 50.73 8.19
C GLU A 23 -42.70 51.44 7.50
N ALA A 24 -43.92 51.27 8.01
CA ALA A 24 -45.11 51.92 7.47
C ALA A 24 -45.21 53.42 7.84
N PHE A 25 -44.63 53.83 8.97
CA PHE A 25 -44.68 55.21 9.49
C PHE A 25 -43.28 55.77 9.82
N PRO A 26 -42.36 55.86 8.83
CA PRO A 26 -41.01 56.35 9.07
C PRO A 26 -41.00 57.83 9.49
N GLY A 27 -40.14 58.19 10.45
CA GLY A 27 -39.92 59.58 10.88
C GLY A 27 -40.86 60.09 11.96
N MET A 28 -41.66 59.23 12.59
CA MET A 28 -42.53 59.61 13.72
C MET A 28 -41.80 59.63 15.08
N PHE A 29 -40.69 58.89 15.22
CA PHE A 29 -39.99 58.70 16.51
C PHE A 29 -38.45 58.64 16.42
N MET A 30 -37.86 58.73 15.22
CA MET A 30 -36.42 58.52 14.99
C MET A 30 -35.83 59.69 14.20
N ASP A 31 -34.99 60.52 14.84
CA ASP A 31 -34.36 61.71 14.23
C ASP A 31 -32.83 61.62 14.15
N THR A 32 -32.19 60.69 14.87
CA THR A 32 -30.72 60.55 14.94
C THR A 32 -30.23 59.10 14.83
N PRO A 33 -28.98 58.86 14.39
CA PRO A 33 -28.39 57.51 14.30
C PRO A 33 -28.19 56.81 15.67
N GLU A 34 -28.14 57.56 16.78
CA GLU A 34 -28.18 56.99 18.15
C GLU A 34 -29.54 56.32 18.44
N ASP A 35 -30.61 56.82 17.82
CA ASP A 35 -31.96 56.28 17.98
C ASP A 35 -32.09 54.90 17.32
N GLU A 36 -31.38 54.63 16.21
CA GLU A 36 -31.37 53.30 15.59
C GLU A 36 -30.69 52.23 16.47
N LYS A 37 -29.60 52.58 17.15
CA LYS A 37 -28.96 51.66 18.11
C LYS A 37 -29.87 51.39 19.31
N THR A 38 -30.50 52.44 19.81
CA THR A 38 -31.46 52.36 20.92
C THR A 38 -32.70 51.56 20.54
N LYS A 39 -33.17 51.68 19.29
CA LYS A 39 -34.24 50.87 18.69
C LYS A 39 -33.92 49.38 18.76
N LEU A 40 -32.76 48.98 18.24
CA LEU A 40 -32.35 47.56 18.22
C LEU A 40 -32.25 46.99 19.65
N ILE A 41 -31.72 47.76 20.60
CA ILE A 41 -31.63 47.36 22.01
C ILE A 41 -33.03 47.24 22.63
N SER A 42 -33.94 48.18 22.34
CA SER A 42 -35.32 48.18 22.82
C SER A 42 -36.11 46.98 22.30
N CYS A 43 -35.99 46.66 21.00
CA CYS A 43 -36.60 45.48 20.39
C CYS A 43 -36.14 44.18 21.05
N LEU A 44 -34.90 44.14 21.54
CA LEU A 44 -34.35 42.98 22.27
C LEU A 44 -34.69 43.01 23.78
N GLY A 45 -35.40 44.00 24.29
CA GLY A 45 -35.70 44.14 25.72
C GLY A 45 -36.47 42.95 26.30
N ALA A 46 -37.55 42.54 25.62
CA ALA A 46 -38.35 41.37 26.01
C ALA A 46 -37.51 40.07 25.92
N PHE A 47 -36.71 39.95 24.86
CA PHE A 47 -35.80 38.81 24.70
C PHE A 47 -34.71 38.76 25.78
N ARG A 48 -34.15 39.90 26.18
CA ARG A 48 -33.13 40.00 27.23
C ARG A 48 -33.66 39.50 28.57
N GLN A 49 -34.89 39.85 28.93
CA GLN A 49 -35.53 39.35 30.16
C GLN A 49 -35.76 37.84 30.08
N PHE A 50 -36.25 37.35 28.93
CA PHE A 50 -36.43 35.92 28.69
C PHE A 50 -35.10 35.14 28.79
N TRP A 51 -34.04 35.64 28.14
CA TRP A 51 -32.71 35.04 28.14
C TRP A 51 -32.10 34.94 29.54
N GLY A 52 -32.28 35.96 30.39
CA GLY A 52 -31.81 35.94 31.77
C GLY A 52 -32.48 34.88 32.66
N GLY A 53 -33.65 34.37 32.26
CA GLY A 53 -34.35 33.28 32.94
C GLY A 53 -34.00 31.87 32.45
N LEU A 54 -33.16 31.74 31.42
CA LEU A 54 -32.78 30.45 30.84
C LEU A 54 -31.54 29.85 31.51
N SER A 55 -31.46 28.53 31.53
CA SER A 55 -30.24 27.80 31.90
C SER A 55 -29.26 27.74 30.73
N GLN A 56 -27.97 27.57 31.03
CA GLN A 56 -26.91 27.46 30.01
C GLN A 56 -27.16 26.32 29.01
N GLU A 57 -27.76 25.21 29.45
CA GLU A 57 -28.12 24.07 28.58
C GLU A 57 -29.20 24.43 27.55
N SER A 58 -30.04 25.42 27.85
CA SER A 58 -31.12 25.87 26.96
C SER A 58 -30.67 26.95 25.97
N HIS A 59 -29.49 27.53 26.15
CA HIS A 59 -28.96 28.60 25.31
C HIS A 59 -28.78 28.15 23.85
N GLU A 60 -28.30 26.93 23.62
CA GLU A 60 -28.06 26.40 22.28
C GLU A 60 -29.36 26.21 21.52
N GLN A 61 -30.34 25.55 22.15
CA GLN A 61 -31.67 25.33 21.56
C GLN A 61 -32.38 26.65 21.26
N CYS A 62 -32.26 27.63 22.16
CA CYS A 62 -32.82 28.96 21.97
C CYS A 62 -32.23 29.66 20.72
N ILE A 63 -30.90 29.68 20.58
CA ILE A 63 -30.24 30.30 19.43
C ILE A 63 -30.56 29.56 18.12
N GLN A 64 -30.56 28.23 18.12
CA GLN A 64 -30.93 27.42 16.96
C GLN A 64 -32.37 27.72 16.49
N TRP A 65 -33.30 27.86 17.44
CA TRP A 65 -34.67 28.25 17.14
C TRP A 65 -34.74 29.65 16.52
N ILE A 66 -34.01 30.62 17.07
CA ILE A 66 -33.97 32.00 16.54
C ILE A 66 -33.45 32.00 15.10
N VAL A 67 -32.36 31.28 14.83
CA VAL A 67 -31.81 31.16 13.48
C VAL A 67 -32.83 30.54 12.52
N LYS A 68 -33.50 29.47 12.95
CA LYS A 68 -34.55 28.82 12.14
C LYS A 68 -35.72 29.76 11.85
N PHE A 69 -36.15 30.56 12.84
CA PHE A 69 -37.18 31.57 12.66
C PHE A 69 -36.77 32.65 11.65
N ILE A 70 -35.52 33.14 11.73
CA ILE A 70 -34.99 34.16 10.79
C ILE A 70 -34.89 33.59 9.38
N HIS A 71 -34.34 32.38 9.22
CA HIS A 71 -34.19 31.75 7.92
C HIS A 71 -35.53 31.35 7.29
N GLY A 72 -36.59 31.18 8.11
CA GLY A 72 -37.96 30.97 7.65
C GLY A 72 -38.64 32.21 7.08
N GLN A 73 -38.08 33.42 7.27
CA GLN A 73 -38.66 34.64 6.73
C GLN A 73 -38.47 34.74 5.20
N HIS A 74 -39.45 35.32 4.52
CA HIS A 74 -39.41 35.52 3.06
C HIS A 74 -38.86 36.89 2.63
N SER A 75 -39.01 37.92 3.47
CA SER A 75 -38.56 39.29 3.15
C SER A 75 -37.09 39.50 3.51
N PRO A 76 -36.21 39.84 2.54
CA PRO A 76 -34.80 40.14 2.81
C PRO A 76 -34.57 41.30 3.78
N LYS A 77 -35.43 42.34 3.73
CA LYS A 77 -35.35 43.48 4.65
C LYS A 77 -35.57 43.05 6.09
N ARG A 78 -36.58 42.20 6.32
CA ARG A 78 -36.88 41.65 7.64
C ARG A 78 -35.75 40.77 8.16
N ILE A 79 -35.16 39.95 7.29
CA ILE A 79 -33.97 39.15 7.64
C ILE A 79 -32.82 40.07 8.04
N SER A 80 -32.56 41.14 7.28
CA SER A 80 -31.52 42.12 7.60
C SER A 80 -31.75 42.75 8.97
N PHE A 81 -32.96 43.24 9.25
CA PHE A 81 -33.31 43.83 10.55
C PHE A 81 -33.09 42.85 11.70
N LEU A 82 -33.57 41.60 11.57
CA LEU A 82 -33.37 40.57 12.59
C LEU A 82 -31.89 40.21 12.77
N TYR A 83 -31.08 40.27 11.72
CA TYR A 83 -29.63 40.12 11.81
C TYR A 83 -28.94 41.30 12.47
N ASP A 84 -29.40 42.53 12.29
CA ASP A 84 -28.89 43.70 12.99
C ASP A 84 -29.25 43.63 14.49
N CYS A 85 -30.43 43.11 14.84
CA CYS A 85 -30.78 42.76 16.23
C CYS A 85 -29.82 41.70 16.79
N LEU A 86 -29.56 40.60 16.06
CA LEU A 86 -28.58 39.59 16.51
C LEU A 86 -27.17 40.16 16.66
N ALA A 87 -26.72 41.01 15.75
CA ALA A 87 -25.42 41.67 15.84
C ALA A 87 -25.33 42.51 17.12
N MET A 88 -26.35 43.32 17.39
CA MET A 88 -26.43 44.15 18.61
C MET A 88 -26.47 43.30 19.89
N ALA A 89 -27.18 42.17 19.87
CA ALA A 89 -27.21 41.23 20.98
C ALA A 89 -25.83 40.64 21.29
N VAL A 90 -25.02 40.37 20.26
CA VAL A 90 -23.64 39.90 20.43
C VAL A 90 -22.71 41.03 20.89
N GLU A 91 -22.80 42.22 20.28
CA GLU A 91 -21.99 43.39 20.64
C GLU A 91 -22.21 43.84 22.09
N THR A 92 -23.44 43.73 22.58
CA THR A 92 -23.80 44.04 23.99
C THR A 92 -23.49 42.90 24.96
N GLY A 93 -22.92 41.78 24.49
CA GLY A 93 -22.56 40.62 25.30
C GLY A 93 -23.74 39.77 25.76
N LEU A 94 -24.95 39.95 25.22
CA LEU A 94 -26.12 39.15 25.56
C LEU A 94 -26.02 37.73 24.99
N LEU A 95 -25.59 37.60 23.73
CA LEU A 95 -25.46 36.32 23.03
C LEU A 95 -23.98 35.96 22.77
N PRO A 96 -23.57 34.69 23.01
CA PRO A 96 -22.23 34.25 22.67
C PRO A 96 -22.00 34.23 21.15
N PRO A 97 -20.95 34.89 20.62
CA PRO A 97 -20.70 34.98 19.17
C PRO A 97 -20.50 33.61 18.52
N ARG A 98 -19.88 32.66 19.25
CA ARG A 98 -19.60 31.30 18.77
C ARG A 98 -20.89 30.55 18.44
N MET A 99 -21.81 30.48 19.40
CA MET A 99 -23.06 29.73 19.26
C MET A 99 -23.95 30.31 18.16
N VAL A 100 -23.94 31.65 18.02
CA VAL A 100 -24.65 32.33 16.92
C VAL A 100 -24.05 31.96 15.57
N CYS A 101 -22.72 32.04 15.40
CA CYS A 101 -22.05 31.66 14.16
C CYS A 101 -22.27 30.18 13.80
N GLU A 102 -22.10 29.27 14.77
CA GLU A 102 -22.31 27.83 14.57
C GLU A 102 -23.74 27.54 14.13
N SER A 103 -24.74 28.12 14.81
CA SER A 103 -26.16 27.93 14.46
C SER A 103 -26.50 28.49 13.08
N LEU A 104 -25.97 29.67 12.72
CA LEU A 104 -26.19 30.29 11.40
C LEU A 104 -25.63 29.41 10.27
N ILE A 105 -24.39 28.95 10.40
CA ILE A 105 -23.68 28.22 9.33
C ILE A 105 -24.17 26.77 9.23
N ASN A 106 -24.48 26.13 10.36
CA ASN A 106 -24.99 24.75 10.37
C ASN A 106 -26.47 24.65 10.03
N SER A 107 -27.16 25.76 9.79
CA SER A 107 -28.56 25.74 9.40
C SER A 107 -28.76 25.03 8.05
N ASP A 108 -29.69 24.08 8.01
CA ASP A 108 -30.06 23.37 6.78
C ASP A 108 -30.71 24.29 5.76
N THR A 109 -31.37 25.36 6.22
CA THR A 109 -32.01 26.37 5.35
C THR A 109 -31.02 27.35 4.72
N LEU A 110 -29.75 27.33 5.15
CA LEU A 110 -28.68 28.10 4.54
C LEU A 110 -28.12 27.34 3.33
N GLU A 111 -28.71 27.63 2.17
CA GLU A 111 -28.35 27.09 0.87
C GLU A 111 -27.83 28.21 -0.04
N TRP A 112 -26.92 27.88 -0.96
CA TRP A 112 -26.35 28.86 -1.89
C TRP A 112 -27.38 29.42 -2.88
N GLU A 113 -28.44 28.65 -3.18
CA GLU A 113 -29.57 29.06 -4.03
C GLU A 113 -30.37 30.21 -3.41
N ARG A 114 -30.40 30.30 -2.07
CA ARG A 114 -30.99 31.44 -1.34
C ARG A 114 -29.98 32.58 -1.26
N THR A 115 -29.63 33.13 -2.41
CA THR A 115 -28.48 34.03 -2.58
C THR A 115 -28.48 35.26 -1.67
N GLN A 116 -29.67 35.84 -1.44
CA GLN A 116 -29.80 36.99 -0.55
C GLN A 116 -29.67 36.60 0.93
N LEU A 117 -30.21 35.45 1.33
CA LEU A 117 -30.02 34.90 2.68
C LEU A 117 -28.53 34.62 2.89
N TRP A 118 -27.89 33.89 1.96
CA TRP A 118 -26.46 33.61 1.96
C TRP A 118 -25.63 34.88 2.20
N ALA A 119 -25.84 35.92 1.39
CA ALA A 119 -25.10 37.16 1.51
C ALA A 119 -25.29 37.83 2.88
N LEU A 120 -26.53 37.91 3.37
CA LEU A 120 -26.84 38.53 4.66
C LEU A 120 -26.26 37.72 5.83
N THR A 121 -26.34 36.39 5.79
CA THR A 121 -25.79 35.52 6.82
C THR A 121 -24.28 35.69 6.94
N PHE A 122 -23.55 35.64 5.81
CA PHE A 122 -22.09 35.80 5.83
C PHE A 122 -21.65 37.22 6.19
N LYS A 123 -22.43 38.25 5.85
CA LYS A 123 -22.20 39.63 6.34
C LYS A 123 -22.33 39.73 7.85
N LEU A 124 -23.33 39.06 8.46
CA LEU A 124 -23.47 38.99 9.92
C LEU A 124 -22.29 38.26 10.54
N VAL A 125 -21.96 37.06 10.04
CA VAL A 125 -20.81 36.28 10.52
C VAL A 125 -19.52 37.11 10.49
N ARG A 126 -19.29 37.86 9.39
CA ARG A 126 -18.12 38.76 9.27
C ARG A 126 -18.01 39.80 10.39
N LYS A 127 -19.14 40.31 10.89
CA LYS A 127 -19.17 41.30 11.98
C LYS A 127 -18.80 40.65 13.32
N ILE A 128 -19.36 39.49 13.63
CA ILE A 128 -19.31 38.92 14.99
C ILE A 128 -18.22 37.86 15.21
N ILE A 129 -17.69 37.24 14.14
CA ILE A 129 -16.71 36.13 14.25
C ILE A 129 -15.41 36.53 14.97
N GLY A 130 -15.08 37.83 15.01
CA GLY A 130 -13.93 38.34 15.73
C GLY A 130 -13.98 38.14 17.25
N GLY A 131 -15.17 37.92 17.81
CA GLY A 131 -15.36 37.61 19.24
C GLY A 131 -15.28 36.12 19.59
N VAL A 132 -15.03 35.24 18.60
CA VAL A 132 -14.95 33.78 18.80
C VAL A 132 -13.52 33.38 19.18
N ASP A 133 -13.39 32.38 20.07
CA ASP A 133 -12.09 31.83 20.43
C ASP A 133 -11.39 31.15 19.25
N TYR A 134 -10.05 31.09 19.25
CA TYR A 134 -9.28 30.58 18.12
C TYR A 134 -9.61 29.12 17.71
N LYS A 135 -10.07 28.27 18.65
CA LYS A 135 -10.51 26.90 18.31
C LYS A 135 -11.87 26.94 17.63
N GLY A 136 -12.81 27.75 18.15
CA GLY A 136 -14.10 28.00 17.51
C GLY A 136 -13.95 28.58 16.11
N VAL A 137 -13.05 29.54 15.89
CA VAL A 137 -12.77 30.09 14.55
C VAL A 137 -12.26 29.00 13.59
N ARG A 138 -11.40 28.07 14.06
CA ARG A 138 -10.96 26.92 13.25
C ARG A 138 -12.13 26.00 12.89
N ASP A 139 -12.99 25.69 13.86
CA ASP A 139 -14.15 24.82 13.64
C ASP A 139 -15.12 25.48 12.62
N LEU A 140 -15.36 26.79 12.75
CA LEU A 140 -16.13 27.60 11.80
C LEU A 140 -15.48 27.66 10.41
N LEU A 141 -14.16 27.83 10.31
CA LEU A 141 -13.44 27.83 9.04
C LEU A 141 -13.72 26.55 8.24
N LYS A 142 -13.68 25.39 8.91
CA LYS A 142 -13.97 24.09 8.28
C LYS A 142 -15.38 24.08 7.67
N VAL A 143 -16.41 24.39 8.46
CA VAL A 143 -17.81 24.30 8.00
C VAL A 143 -18.14 25.36 6.94
N ILE A 144 -17.53 26.55 6.99
CA ILE A 144 -17.69 27.56 5.95
C ILE A 144 -17.08 27.08 4.63
N LEU A 145 -15.88 26.49 4.66
CA LEU A 145 -15.25 25.92 3.47
C LEU A 145 -16.08 24.76 2.89
N GLU A 146 -16.67 23.91 3.75
CA GLU A 146 -17.59 22.84 3.33
C GLU A 146 -18.86 23.40 2.67
N LYS A 147 -19.47 24.45 3.25
CA LYS A 147 -20.62 25.14 2.63
C LYS A 147 -20.25 25.76 1.28
N ILE A 148 -19.09 26.40 1.15
CA ILE A 148 -18.62 26.96 -0.14
C ILE A 148 -18.44 25.85 -1.17
N LEU A 149 -18.01 24.65 -0.76
CA LEU A 149 -17.83 23.51 -1.66
C LEU A 149 -19.15 22.96 -2.22
N THR A 150 -20.30 23.30 -1.62
CA THR A 150 -21.62 22.92 -2.16
C THR A 150 -22.03 23.72 -3.39
N ILE A 151 -21.37 24.85 -3.67
CA ILE A 151 -21.66 25.70 -4.81
C ILE A 151 -21.12 25.01 -6.08
N PRO A 152 -21.90 24.92 -7.17
CA PRO A 152 -21.40 24.34 -8.41
C PRO A 152 -20.35 25.25 -9.09
N ASN A 153 -19.56 24.66 -9.99
CA ASN A 153 -18.54 25.40 -10.74
C ASN A 153 -19.12 26.45 -11.70
N THR A 154 -20.39 26.30 -12.08
CA THR A 154 -21.10 27.21 -12.99
C THR A 154 -22.35 27.75 -12.30
N VAL A 155 -22.40 29.06 -12.10
CA VAL A 155 -23.53 29.78 -11.52
C VAL A 155 -23.88 30.99 -12.37
N SER A 156 -25.06 31.57 -12.14
CA SER A 156 -25.45 32.83 -12.77
C SER A 156 -24.49 33.96 -12.38
N SER A 157 -24.10 34.80 -13.34
CA SER A 157 -23.23 35.96 -13.08
C SER A 157 -23.85 36.96 -12.09
N ALA A 158 -25.18 37.03 -12.03
CA ALA A 158 -25.92 37.94 -11.16
C ALA A 158 -25.73 37.62 -9.66
N VAL A 159 -25.46 36.35 -9.31
CA VAL A 159 -25.41 35.91 -7.91
C VAL A 159 -24.00 35.92 -7.33
N VAL A 160 -22.98 36.12 -8.17
CA VAL A 160 -21.56 36.06 -7.77
C VAL A 160 -21.25 37.05 -6.64
N GLN A 161 -21.72 38.29 -6.74
CA GLN A 161 -21.48 39.31 -5.71
C GLN A 161 -22.11 38.94 -4.36
N GLN A 162 -23.25 38.26 -4.38
CA GLN A 162 -23.91 37.77 -3.17
C GLN A 162 -23.13 36.60 -2.55
N LEU A 163 -22.66 35.66 -3.39
CA LEU A 163 -21.88 34.52 -2.94
C LEU A 163 -20.52 34.92 -2.35
N LEU A 164 -19.89 35.98 -2.88
CA LEU A 164 -18.61 36.52 -2.40
C LEU A 164 -18.64 36.99 -0.94
N ALA A 165 -19.81 37.22 -0.34
CA ALA A 165 -19.90 37.51 1.10
C ALA A 165 -19.22 36.44 1.97
N ALA A 166 -19.31 35.16 1.58
CA ALA A 166 -18.62 34.06 2.28
C ALA A 166 -17.10 34.13 2.12
N ARG A 167 -16.62 34.56 0.94
CA ARG A 167 -15.19 34.77 0.68
C ARG A 167 -14.60 35.82 1.61
N GLU A 168 -15.34 36.90 1.90
CA GLU A 168 -14.86 37.95 2.80
C GLU A 168 -14.72 37.48 4.26
N VAL A 169 -15.55 36.53 4.70
CA VAL A 169 -15.36 35.87 6.00
C VAL A 169 -14.08 35.03 5.99
N ILE A 170 -13.86 34.24 4.93
CA ILE A 170 -12.62 33.48 4.78
C ILE A 170 -11.41 34.41 4.76
N ALA A 171 -11.46 35.51 4.00
CA ALA A 171 -10.38 36.50 3.95
C ALA A 171 -10.06 37.06 5.33
N TYR A 172 -11.08 37.36 6.14
CA TYR A 172 -10.91 37.85 7.50
C TYR A 172 -10.33 36.79 8.46
N ILE A 173 -10.75 35.53 8.34
CA ILE A 173 -10.17 34.42 9.12
C ILE A 173 -8.69 34.21 8.76
N LEU A 174 -8.33 34.35 7.48
CA LEU A 174 -6.97 34.16 6.97
C LEU A 174 -6.07 35.40 7.14
N GLU A 175 -6.64 36.54 7.52
CA GLU A 175 -5.92 37.79 7.73
C GLU A 175 -4.97 37.66 8.94
N ARG A 176 -3.67 37.66 8.67
CA ARG A 176 -2.64 37.46 9.71
C ARG A 176 -2.63 38.60 10.72
N ASN A 177 -2.98 39.82 10.30
CA ASN A 177 -3.07 40.97 11.19
C ASN A 177 -4.29 40.92 12.12
N ALA A 178 -5.38 40.25 11.71
CA ALA A 178 -6.56 40.05 12.55
C ALA A 178 -6.28 39.04 13.69
N CYS A 179 -5.33 38.13 13.49
CA CYS A 179 -4.82 37.20 14.50
C CYS A 179 -5.91 36.39 15.23
N LEU A 180 -7.01 36.06 14.52
CA LEU A 180 -8.14 35.32 15.08
C LEU A 180 -7.80 33.88 15.47
N LEU A 181 -6.86 33.27 14.76
CA LEU A 181 -6.32 31.95 15.05
C LEU A 181 -4.88 31.81 14.56
N PRO A 182 -4.10 30.85 15.11
CA PRO A 182 -2.81 30.50 14.53
C PRO A 182 -2.97 30.09 13.07
N ALA A 183 -2.27 30.78 12.17
CA ALA A 183 -2.36 30.54 10.73
C ALA A 183 -2.09 29.07 10.35
N TYR A 184 -1.31 28.33 11.16
CA TYR A 184 -1.06 26.90 10.97
C TYR A 184 -2.34 26.04 11.08
N PHE A 185 -3.30 26.42 11.93
CA PHE A 185 -4.60 25.74 11.98
C PHE A 185 -5.41 26.01 10.72
N ALA A 186 -5.39 27.25 10.24
CA ALA A 186 -6.11 27.61 9.02
C ALA A 186 -5.60 26.83 7.80
N VAL A 187 -4.28 26.77 7.57
CA VAL A 187 -3.72 26.00 6.44
C VAL A 187 -4.00 24.50 6.60
N THR A 188 -4.02 23.99 7.82
CA THR A 188 -4.33 22.58 8.10
C THR A 188 -5.76 22.23 7.67
N GLU A 189 -6.76 23.04 8.05
CA GLU A 189 -8.15 22.78 7.64
C GLU A 189 -8.35 22.96 6.12
N ILE A 190 -7.70 23.96 5.52
CA ILE A 190 -7.71 24.15 4.05
C ILE A 190 -7.17 22.89 3.37
N ARG A 191 -6.03 22.37 3.80
CA ARG A 191 -5.37 21.22 3.15
C ARG A 191 -6.06 19.87 3.40
N LYS A 192 -6.92 19.75 4.42
CA LYS A 192 -7.82 18.60 4.55
C LYS A 192 -8.87 18.56 3.44
N LEU A 193 -9.44 19.72 3.08
CA LEU A 193 -10.49 19.84 2.06
C LEU A 193 -9.92 19.98 0.64
N TYR A 194 -8.74 20.59 0.53
CA TYR A 194 -7.98 20.81 -0.70
C TYR A 194 -6.58 20.17 -0.56
N PRO A 195 -6.49 18.83 -0.57
CA PRO A 195 -5.21 18.13 -0.53
C PRO A 195 -4.39 18.39 -1.81
N GLU A 196 -3.13 17.95 -1.80
CA GLU A 196 -2.25 18.07 -2.96
C GLU A 196 -2.90 17.52 -4.23
N GLY A 197 -2.89 18.32 -5.31
CA GLY A 197 -3.51 17.99 -6.60
C GLY A 197 -4.96 18.46 -6.76
N LYS A 198 -5.67 18.83 -5.69
CA LYS A 198 -7.03 19.40 -5.79
C LYS A 198 -6.97 20.92 -5.92
N LEU A 199 -7.59 21.45 -6.98
CA LEU A 199 -7.69 22.89 -7.18
C LEU A 199 -8.66 23.53 -6.17
N PRO A 200 -8.36 24.75 -5.67
CA PRO A 200 -9.30 25.52 -4.86
C PRO A 200 -10.61 25.80 -5.60
N HIS A 201 -11.69 25.94 -4.82
CA HIS A 201 -12.98 26.36 -5.35
C HIS A 201 -12.90 27.76 -5.97
N TRP A 202 -13.59 28.00 -7.09
CA TRP A 202 -13.50 29.24 -7.87
C TRP A 202 -13.85 30.51 -7.06
N LEU A 203 -14.74 30.39 -6.08
CA LEU A 203 -15.12 31.49 -5.18
C LEU A 203 -13.94 31.97 -4.31
N LEU A 204 -13.01 31.07 -3.99
CA LEU A 204 -11.84 31.36 -3.15
C LEU A 204 -10.63 31.70 -4.00
N GLY A 205 -10.37 30.89 -5.03
CA GLY A 205 -9.30 31.09 -6.01
C GLY A 205 -7.94 31.39 -5.37
N ASN A 206 -7.39 32.55 -5.71
CA ASN A 206 -6.09 33.03 -5.22
C ASN A 206 -6.03 33.19 -3.70
N LEU A 207 -7.14 33.53 -3.03
CA LEU A 207 -7.12 33.83 -1.59
C LEU A 207 -6.52 32.69 -0.76
N VAL A 208 -6.97 31.46 -1.00
CA VAL A 208 -6.46 30.28 -0.29
C VAL A 208 -5.16 29.77 -0.88
N SER A 209 -4.93 29.97 -2.18
CA SER A 209 -3.68 29.57 -2.85
C SER A 209 -2.50 30.35 -2.30
N ASP A 210 -2.61 31.69 -2.32
CA ASP A 210 -1.60 32.62 -1.83
C ASP A 210 -1.36 32.39 -0.32
N PHE A 211 -2.42 32.14 0.45
CA PHE A 211 -2.30 31.81 1.87
C PHE A 211 -1.55 30.50 2.10
N VAL A 212 -1.85 29.43 1.36
CA VAL A 212 -1.11 28.17 1.44
C VAL A 212 0.37 28.40 1.09
N ASP A 213 0.66 29.21 0.07
CA ASP A 213 2.03 29.51 -0.35
C ASP A 213 2.86 30.20 0.73
N THR A 214 2.25 30.96 1.65
CA THR A 214 2.97 31.51 2.81
C THR A 214 3.58 30.44 3.73
N PHE A 215 3.12 29.19 3.65
CA PHE A 215 3.65 28.04 4.41
C PHE A 215 4.69 27.22 3.64
N ARG A 216 4.94 27.54 2.37
CA ARG A 216 5.97 26.88 1.56
C ARG A 216 7.37 26.98 2.18
N PRO A 217 7.80 28.12 2.75
CA PRO A 217 9.07 28.18 3.49
C PRO A 217 9.11 27.23 4.70
N THR A 218 8.00 27.14 5.45
CA THR A 218 7.88 26.22 6.59
C THR A 218 7.98 24.76 6.16
N ALA A 219 7.39 24.41 5.02
CA ALA A 219 7.50 23.07 4.44
C ALA A 219 8.97 22.76 4.07
N ARG A 220 9.68 23.73 3.46
CA ARG A 220 11.10 23.60 3.12
C ARG A 220 12.00 23.42 4.35
N ILE A 221 11.76 24.16 5.43
CA ILE A 221 12.50 23.99 6.70
C ILE A 221 12.32 22.58 7.27
N ASN A 222 11.15 21.97 7.07
CA ASN A 222 10.83 20.61 7.54
C ASN A 222 11.14 19.51 6.51
N SER A 223 11.79 19.84 5.39
CA SER A 223 12.11 18.92 4.31
C SER A 223 13.62 18.69 4.20
N ILE A 224 14.01 17.44 3.91
CA ILE A 224 15.40 17.12 3.59
C ILE A 224 15.64 17.43 2.11
N CYS A 225 16.66 18.24 1.83
CA CYS A 225 17.02 18.60 0.45
C CYS A 225 17.41 17.36 -0.35
N GLY A 226 16.78 17.15 -1.51
CA GLY A 226 17.08 16.02 -2.39
C GLY A 226 16.70 14.65 -1.81
N ARG A 227 15.80 14.58 -0.82
CA ARG A 227 15.45 13.34 -0.12
C ARG A 227 15.12 12.18 -1.05
N CYS A 228 14.36 12.44 -2.12
CA CYS A 228 13.93 11.43 -3.09
C CYS A 228 15.09 10.77 -3.85
N SER A 229 16.26 11.42 -3.89
CA SER A 229 17.48 10.89 -4.52
C SER A 229 18.48 10.31 -3.53
N LEU A 230 18.24 10.44 -2.22
CA LEU A 230 19.08 9.81 -1.21
C LEU A 230 18.77 8.30 -1.19
N LEU A 231 19.81 7.49 -1.36
CA LEU A 231 19.70 6.03 -1.36
C LEU A 231 20.45 5.43 -0.16
N PRO A 232 19.86 4.47 0.56
CA PRO A 232 20.54 3.78 1.64
C PRO A 232 21.54 2.74 1.11
N VAL A 233 22.50 2.37 1.95
CA VAL A 233 23.20 1.09 1.79
C VAL A 233 22.37 0.02 2.49
N VAL A 234 22.02 -1.05 1.77
CA VAL A 234 21.19 -2.13 2.30
C VAL A 234 22.01 -2.94 3.31
N ASN A 235 21.66 -2.81 4.58
CA ASN A 235 22.22 -3.59 5.67
C ASN A 235 21.13 -4.47 6.29
N ASN A 236 21.49 -5.69 6.65
CA ASN A 236 20.62 -6.66 7.32
C ASN A 236 20.58 -6.48 8.86
N SER A 237 21.27 -5.48 9.40
CA SER A 237 21.33 -5.21 10.84
C SER A 237 20.05 -4.51 11.32
N GLY A 238 19.48 -5.00 12.44
CA GLY A 238 18.09 -4.76 12.86
C GLY A 238 17.65 -3.33 13.21
N ALA A 239 18.48 -2.31 13.00
CA ALA A 239 18.12 -0.92 13.22
C ALA A 239 17.81 -0.23 11.88
N ILE A 240 16.59 -0.42 11.37
CA ILE A 240 16.13 0.34 10.21
C ILE A 240 15.83 1.80 10.61
N CYS A 241 16.36 2.75 9.87
CA CYS A 241 16.05 4.16 10.08
C CYS A 241 14.61 4.46 9.62
N ASN A 242 13.83 5.19 10.44
CA ASN A 242 12.48 5.64 10.07
C ASN A 242 12.45 6.52 8.81
N SER A 243 13.59 7.06 8.37
CA SER A 243 13.73 7.89 7.17
C SER A 243 13.35 7.16 5.87
N TRP A 244 13.46 5.83 5.84
CA TRP A 244 13.15 5.00 4.67
C TRP A 244 11.76 4.37 4.70
N LYS A 245 10.97 4.64 5.75
CA LYS A 245 9.60 4.13 5.81
C LYS A 245 8.73 4.80 4.75
N LEU A 246 7.92 3.98 4.11
CA LEU A 246 6.96 4.35 3.07
C LEU A 246 5.58 3.86 3.48
N ASP A 247 4.56 4.56 3.01
CA ASP A 247 3.18 4.11 3.13
C ASP A 247 2.95 2.86 2.23
N PRO A 248 2.50 1.72 2.77
CA PRO A 248 2.29 0.49 1.99
C PRO A 248 1.15 0.56 0.98
N ALA A 249 0.30 1.59 1.02
CA ALA A 249 -0.77 1.80 0.05
C ALA A 249 -0.34 2.74 -1.09
N THR A 250 0.50 3.73 -0.80
CA THR A 250 0.82 4.82 -1.75
C THR A 250 2.29 4.92 -2.13
N LEU A 251 3.19 4.20 -1.46
CA LEU A 251 4.65 4.33 -1.55
C LEU A 251 5.18 5.74 -1.28
N ARG A 252 4.40 6.60 -0.62
CA ARG A 252 4.82 7.96 -0.29
C ARG A 252 5.52 8.02 1.07
N PHE A 253 6.31 9.06 1.27
CA PHE A 253 6.86 9.32 2.60
C PHE A 253 5.73 9.72 3.57
N PRO A 254 5.76 9.25 4.83
CA PRO A 254 4.87 9.75 5.87
C PRO A 254 5.32 11.16 6.27
N LEU A 255 4.64 12.18 5.73
CA LEU A 255 4.93 13.58 5.99
C LEU A 255 4.24 14.05 7.28
N LYS A 256 4.90 14.94 8.03
CA LYS A 256 4.35 15.48 9.28
C LYS A 256 3.48 16.71 8.99
N GLY A 257 2.23 16.66 9.41
CA GLY A 257 1.29 17.77 9.20
C GLY A 257 0.89 17.97 7.73
N LEU A 258 -0.02 18.90 7.49
CA LEU A 258 -0.60 19.19 6.17
C LEU A 258 -0.01 20.47 5.59
N LEU A 259 1.30 20.49 5.39
CA LEU A 259 2.01 21.60 4.76
C LEU A 259 2.08 21.43 3.24
N PRO A 260 2.29 22.51 2.48
CA PRO A 260 2.55 22.47 1.04
C PRO A 260 4.00 22.02 0.80
N TYR A 261 4.26 20.74 1.06
CA TYR A 261 5.52 20.09 0.71
C TYR A 261 5.77 20.11 -0.80
N ASP A 262 7.02 19.91 -1.20
CA ASP A 262 7.35 19.76 -2.60
C ASP A 262 6.65 18.55 -3.22
N LYS A 263 6.35 18.66 -4.52
CA LYS A 263 5.54 17.69 -5.25
C LYS A 263 6.14 16.27 -5.23
N ASP A 264 7.46 16.18 -5.33
CA ASP A 264 8.23 14.92 -5.29
C ASP A 264 8.02 14.12 -3.99
N LEU A 265 7.81 14.79 -2.85
CA LEU A 265 7.50 14.14 -1.57
C LEU A 265 6.09 13.54 -1.51
N PHE A 266 5.20 13.98 -2.40
CA PHE A 266 3.85 13.44 -2.55
C PHE A 266 3.74 12.40 -3.67
N GLU A 267 4.81 12.16 -4.41
CA GLU A 267 4.89 11.11 -5.43
C GLU A 267 5.30 9.76 -4.82
N PRO A 268 4.88 8.63 -5.42
CA PRO A 268 5.31 7.31 -4.97
C PRO A 268 6.81 7.14 -5.19
N GLN A 269 7.53 6.74 -4.13
CA GLN A 269 8.99 6.58 -4.13
C GLN A 269 9.41 5.24 -4.76
N THR A 270 8.99 5.01 -6.01
CA THR A 270 9.24 3.77 -6.75
C THR A 270 10.71 3.54 -7.02
N ALA A 271 11.47 4.58 -7.37
CA ALA A 271 12.90 4.50 -7.60
C ALA A 271 13.67 4.02 -6.36
N LEU A 272 13.32 4.53 -5.18
CA LEU A 272 13.90 4.10 -3.91
C LEU A 272 13.60 2.62 -3.64
N LEU A 273 12.32 2.21 -3.74
CA LEU A 273 11.94 0.82 -3.49
C LEU A 273 12.58 -0.13 -4.51
N ARG A 274 12.63 0.24 -5.79
CA ARG A 274 13.26 -0.54 -6.85
C ARG A 274 14.75 -0.74 -6.60
N TYR A 275 15.47 0.33 -6.28
CA TYR A 275 16.89 0.25 -5.91
C TYR A 275 17.12 -0.73 -4.75
N VAL A 276 16.30 -0.67 -3.69
CA VAL A 276 16.42 -1.59 -2.55
C VAL A 276 16.09 -3.04 -2.96
N LEU A 277 15.05 -3.24 -3.77
CA LEU A 277 14.65 -4.55 -4.26
C LEU A 277 15.73 -5.21 -5.13
N GLU A 278 16.53 -4.44 -5.86
CA GLU A 278 17.66 -4.93 -6.67
C GLU A 278 18.83 -5.44 -5.83
N GLN A 279 18.95 -5.00 -4.57
CA GLN A 279 20.07 -5.42 -3.72
C GLN A 279 19.84 -6.80 -3.11
N PRO A 280 20.87 -7.66 -3.04
CA PRO A 280 20.86 -8.90 -2.27
C PRO A 280 20.56 -8.65 -0.79
N TYR A 281 19.92 -9.62 -0.12
CA TYR A 281 19.58 -9.58 1.31
C TYR A 281 18.69 -8.39 1.75
N SER A 282 18.00 -7.73 0.82
CA SER A 282 17.13 -6.58 1.09
C SER A 282 15.76 -6.93 1.70
N ARG A 283 15.41 -8.22 1.82
CA ARG A 283 14.08 -8.70 2.23
C ARG A 283 13.57 -8.05 3.52
N ASP A 284 14.38 -8.06 4.58
CA ASP A 284 13.96 -7.51 5.87
C ASP A 284 13.88 -5.97 5.83
N MET A 285 14.75 -5.32 5.04
CA MET A 285 14.67 -3.88 4.82
C MET A 285 13.38 -3.49 4.09
N VAL A 286 13.00 -4.19 3.03
CA VAL A 286 11.75 -3.95 2.30
C VAL A 286 10.53 -4.16 3.20
N CYS A 287 10.51 -5.24 3.98
CA CYS A 287 9.45 -5.48 4.96
C CYS A 287 9.34 -4.34 5.97
N ASN A 288 10.47 -3.86 6.49
CA ASN A 288 10.51 -2.76 7.44
C ASN A 288 10.10 -1.41 6.84
N MET A 289 10.49 -1.13 5.60
CA MET A 289 10.11 0.09 4.88
C MET A 289 8.59 0.17 4.70
N LEU A 290 7.95 -0.95 4.39
CA LEU A 290 6.51 -1.05 4.12
C LEU A 290 5.68 -1.47 5.35
N GLY A 291 6.32 -1.72 6.50
CA GLY A 291 5.64 -2.20 7.70
C GLY A 291 5.03 -3.61 7.56
N LEU A 292 5.56 -4.43 6.66
CA LEU A 292 5.09 -5.80 6.41
C LEU A 292 5.60 -6.74 7.50
N ASN A 293 4.68 -7.33 8.27
CA ASN A 293 5.01 -8.30 9.30
C ASN A 293 4.72 -9.73 8.80
N LYS A 294 5.70 -10.63 8.93
CA LYS A 294 5.60 -12.05 8.51
C LYS A 294 4.41 -12.80 9.15
N GLN A 295 3.90 -12.32 10.29
CA GLN A 295 2.76 -12.91 11.00
C GLN A 295 1.39 -12.52 10.41
N HIS A 296 1.31 -11.40 9.71
CA HIS A 296 0.05 -10.90 9.16
C HIS A 296 0.06 -11.00 7.64
N LYS A 297 -0.86 -11.82 7.11
CA LYS A 297 -1.09 -11.95 5.67
C LYS A 297 -1.65 -10.62 5.16
N GLN A 298 -0.83 -9.86 4.44
CA GLN A 298 -1.22 -8.56 3.89
C GLN A 298 -0.72 -8.45 2.46
N ARG A 299 -1.64 -8.52 1.50
CA ARG A 299 -1.33 -8.24 0.10
C ARG A 299 -0.96 -6.76 -0.05
N CYS A 300 0.18 -6.49 -0.67
CA CYS A 300 0.67 -5.14 -0.94
C CYS A 300 0.74 -4.93 -2.47
N PRO A 301 -0.29 -4.35 -3.10
CA PRO A 301 -0.36 -4.20 -4.56
C PRO A 301 0.78 -3.36 -5.13
N VAL A 302 1.23 -2.34 -4.40
CA VAL A 302 2.33 -1.47 -4.85
C VAL A 302 3.67 -2.20 -4.85
N LEU A 303 3.92 -3.10 -3.89
CA LEU A 303 5.09 -3.98 -3.92
C LEU A 303 4.96 -5.00 -5.04
N GLU A 304 3.77 -5.59 -5.20
CA GLU A 304 3.47 -6.55 -6.26
C GLU A 304 3.75 -5.97 -7.65
N ASP A 305 3.30 -4.74 -7.91
CA ASP A 305 3.53 -4.05 -9.19
C ASP A 305 5.02 -3.72 -9.40
N GLN A 306 5.74 -3.33 -8.34
CA GLN A 306 7.19 -3.08 -8.41
C GLN A 306 8.00 -4.35 -8.67
N LEU A 307 7.59 -5.49 -8.14
CA LEU A 307 8.19 -6.78 -8.44
C LEU A 307 7.97 -7.16 -9.92
N VAL A 308 6.77 -6.90 -10.46
CA VAL A 308 6.47 -7.12 -11.89
C VAL A 308 7.31 -6.18 -12.76
N ASP A 309 7.41 -4.89 -12.42
CA ASP A 309 8.29 -3.93 -13.13
C ASP A 309 9.73 -4.41 -13.18
N LEU A 310 10.23 -4.96 -12.08
CA LEU A 310 11.61 -5.42 -11.99
C LEU A 310 11.85 -6.67 -12.86
N VAL A 311 10.85 -7.54 -12.99
CA VAL A 311 10.88 -8.66 -13.95
C VAL A 311 10.86 -8.16 -15.39
N VAL A 312 10.05 -7.15 -15.71
CA VAL A 312 10.03 -6.53 -17.06
C VAL A 312 11.40 -5.91 -17.37
N TYR A 313 12.00 -5.20 -16.41
CA TYR A 313 13.35 -4.66 -16.55
C TYR A 313 14.40 -5.76 -16.80
N ALA A 314 14.30 -6.91 -16.11
CA ALA A 314 15.18 -8.04 -16.36
C ALA A 314 14.98 -8.63 -17.78
N MET A 315 13.74 -8.67 -18.29
CA MET A 315 13.46 -9.06 -19.68
C MET A 315 14.07 -8.07 -20.69
N GLU A 316 13.96 -6.77 -20.45
CA GLU A 316 14.53 -5.72 -21.31
C GLU A 316 16.07 -5.77 -21.35
N ARG A 317 16.71 -6.00 -20.21
CA ARG A 317 18.17 -6.22 -20.14
C ARG A 317 18.58 -7.47 -20.92
N SER A 318 17.82 -8.54 -20.79
CA SER A 318 18.06 -9.81 -21.49
C SER A 318 17.99 -9.66 -23.02
N GLU A 319 17.27 -8.68 -23.55
CA GLU A 319 17.26 -8.40 -24.99
C GLU A 319 18.53 -7.70 -25.48
N THR A 320 19.09 -6.83 -24.64
CA THR A 320 20.23 -5.96 -25.01
C THR A 320 21.56 -6.71 -24.92
N GLU A 321 21.65 -7.77 -24.12
CA GLU A 321 22.87 -8.58 -24.01
C GLU A 321 23.05 -9.47 -25.27
N GLU A 322 24.22 -9.37 -25.92
CA GLU A 322 24.56 -10.14 -27.13
C GLU A 322 24.94 -11.60 -26.83
N LYS A 323 25.40 -11.88 -25.60
CA LYS A 323 25.73 -13.23 -25.12
C LYS A 323 25.26 -13.41 -23.68
N PHE A 324 24.48 -14.46 -23.43
CA PHE A 324 24.22 -14.96 -22.09
C PHE A 324 25.43 -15.75 -21.62
N ASP A 325 26.47 -15.04 -21.20
CA ASP A 325 27.64 -15.65 -20.59
C ASP A 325 27.23 -16.24 -19.22
N ASP A 326 27.62 -17.48 -18.94
CA ASP A 326 27.37 -18.14 -17.65
C ASP A 326 27.99 -17.29 -16.52
N GLY A 327 27.14 -16.63 -15.72
CA GLY A 327 27.54 -15.71 -14.64
C GLY A 327 27.47 -14.22 -14.96
N GLY A 328 26.90 -13.82 -16.10
CA GLY A 328 26.69 -12.42 -16.46
C GLY A 328 25.72 -11.67 -15.51
N THR A 329 25.76 -10.34 -15.55
CA THR A 329 24.94 -9.49 -14.66
C THR A 329 23.44 -9.75 -14.75
N SER A 330 22.93 -10.12 -15.94
CA SER A 330 21.51 -10.46 -16.10
C SER A 330 21.15 -11.81 -15.48
N GLN A 331 22.05 -12.80 -15.52
CA GLN A 331 21.80 -14.07 -14.83
C GLN A 331 21.76 -13.90 -13.31
N LEU A 332 22.65 -13.08 -12.75
CA LEU A 332 22.66 -12.72 -11.33
C LEU A 332 21.36 -12.00 -10.93
N LEU A 333 20.87 -11.08 -11.77
CA LEU A 333 19.59 -10.42 -11.57
C LEU A 333 18.44 -11.44 -11.56
N TRP A 334 18.39 -12.37 -12.51
CA TRP A 334 17.37 -13.41 -12.56
C TRP A 334 17.39 -14.34 -11.33
N GLN A 335 18.58 -14.72 -10.86
CA GLN A 335 18.74 -15.51 -9.64
C GLN A 335 18.26 -14.74 -8.40
N HIS A 336 18.64 -13.47 -8.30
CA HIS A 336 18.20 -12.58 -7.23
C HIS A 336 16.67 -12.43 -7.21
N LEU A 337 16.06 -12.14 -8.37
CA LEU A 337 14.61 -12.04 -8.54
C LEU A 337 13.90 -13.31 -8.14
N SER A 338 14.42 -14.46 -8.58
CA SER A 338 13.90 -15.77 -8.19
C SER A 338 13.76 -15.88 -6.67
N SER A 339 14.85 -15.60 -5.96
CA SER A 339 14.88 -15.69 -4.49
C SER A 339 13.91 -14.69 -3.83
N GLN A 340 13.80 -13.49 -4.39
CA GLN A 340 13.02 -12.39 -3.83
C GLN A 340 11.51 -12.61 -4.00
N LEU A 341 11.09 -13.04 -5.20
CA LEU A 341 9.69 -13.34 -5.49
C LEU A 341 9.18 -14.50 -4.64
N ILE A 342 9.98 -15.55 -4.47
CA ILE A 342 9.62 -16.70 -3.62
C ILE A 342 9.30 -16.21 -2.21
N PHE A 343 10.14 -15.36 -1.63
CA PHE A 343 9.91 -14.83 -0.29
C PHE A 343 8.58 -14.05 -0.20
N PHE A 344 8.37 -13.04 -1.05
CA PHE A 344 7.18 -12.19 -0.95
C PHE A 344 5.87 -12.91 -1.26
N VAL A 345 5.89 -13.89 -2.17
CA VAL A 345 4.70 -14.67 -2.49
C VAL A 345 4.45 -15.75 -1.42
N LEU A 346 5.49 -16.40 -0.89
CA LEU A 346 5.36 -17.41 0.18
C LEU A 346 4.74 -16.83 1.46
N PHE A 347 5.16 -15.62 1.85
CA PHE A 347 4.58 -14.89 2.99
C PHE A 347 3.29 -14.12 2.66
N GLN A 348 2.73 -14.30 1.46
CA GLN A 348 1.47 -13.70 1.00
C GLN A 348 1.46 -12.16 0.96
N PHE A 349 2.63 -11.55 0.78
CA PHE A 349 2.75 -10.11 0.51
C PHE A 349 2.45 -9.75 -0.94
N ALA A 350 2.70 -10.68 -1.86
CA ALA A 350 2.36 -10.58 -3.28
C ALA A 350 1.50 -11.76 -3.73
N SER A 351 0.61 -11.55 -4.70
CA SER A 351 -0.25 -12.60 -5.25
C SER A 351 0.29 -13.11 -6.58
N PHE A 352 0.65 -14.39 -6.65
CA PHE A 352 1.14 -15.03 -7.88
C PHE A 352 0.20 -14.88 -9.10
N PRO A 353 -1.10 -15.24 -9.05
CA PRO A 353 -1.97 -15.13 -10.22
C PRO A 353 -2.06 -13.70 -10.74
N HIS A 354 -2.13 -12.72 -9.84
CA HIS A 354 -2.24 -11.31 -10.22
C HIS A 354 -0.93 -10.75 -10.77
N MET A 355 0.22 -11.13 -10.20
CA MET A 355 1.53 -10.82 -10.77
C MET A 355 1.66 -11.35 -12.19
N VAL A 356 1.26 -12.59 -12.44
CA VAL A 356 1.34 -13.23 -13.76
C VAL A 356 0.44 -12.51 -14.78
N LEU A 357 -0.78 -12.13 -14.37
CA LEU A 357 -1.69 -11.37 -15.24
C LEU A 357 -1.19 -9.95 -15.53
N SER A 358 -0.66 -9.26 -14.51
CA SER A 358 -0.05 -7.93 -14.67
C SER A 358 1.19 -7.99 -15.56
N LEU A 359 2.03 -9.02 -15.38
CA LEU A 359 3.20 -9.26 -16.22
C LEU A 359 2.80 -9.52 -17.67
N HIS A 360 1.76 -10.32 -17.91
CA HIS A 360 1.22 -10.52 -19.26
C HIS A 360 0.80 -9.20 -19.89
N GLN A 361 0.07 -8.34 -19.16
CA GLN A 361 -0.33 -7.02 -19.67
C GLN A 361 0.86 -6.12 -20.00
N LYS A 362 1.90 -6.11 -19.16
CA LYS A 362 3.10 -5.29 -19.39
C LYS A 362 3.97 -5.82 -20.53
N LEU A 363 4.05 -7.15 -20.73
CA LEU A 363 4.84 -7.77 -21.81
C LEU A 363 4.12 -7.81 -23.16
N ALA A 364 2.79 -7.81 -23.18
CA ALA A 364 2.01 -7.86 -24.41
C ALA A 364 2.39 -6.72 -25.36
N GLY A 365 2.77 -7.07 -26.60
CA GLY A 365 3.17 -6.10 -27.63
C GLY A 365 4.59 -5.55 -27.53
N ARG A 366 5.40 -5.94 -26.52
CA ARG A 366 6.80 -5.46 -26.40
C ARG A 366 7.84 -6.31 -27.14
N GLY A 367 7.50 -7.55 -27.53
CA GLY A 367 8.40 -8.43 -28.29
C GLY A 367 9.63 -8.94 -27.53
N LEU A 368 9.60 -8.92 -26.19
CA LEU A 368 10.70 -9.38 -25.33
C LEU A 368 10.64 -10.91 -25.18
N ILE A 369 11.55 -11.65 -25.83
CA ILE A 369 11.51 -13.12 -25.94
C ILE A 369 12.80 -13.79 -25.43
N LYS A 370 13.97 -13.15 -25.54
CA LYS A 370 15.26 -13.77 -25.15
C LYS A 370 15.31 -14.22 -23.69
N GLY A 371 14.71 -13.45 -22.77
CA GLY A 371 14.66 -13.77 -21.34
C GLY A 371 13.61 -14.79 -20.92
N ARG A 372 12.82 -15.37 -21.85
CA ARG A 372 11.63 -16.19 -21.53
C ARG A 372 11.95 -17.41 -20.67
N ASP A 373 13.08 -18.08 -20.92
CA ASP A 373 13.46 -19.31 -20.20
C ASP A 373 13.82 -18.98 -18.74
N HIS A 374 14.50 -17.86 -18.52
CA HIS A 374 14.80 -17.35 -17.18
C HIS A 374 13.53 -16.93 -16.43
N LEU A 375 12.59 -16.27 -17.11
CA LEU A 375 11.29 -15.95 -16.53
C LEU A 375 10.53 -17.23 -16.12
N MET A 376 10.47 -18.23 -17.01
CA MET A 376 9.81 -19.50 -16.68
C MET A 376 10.52 -20.25 -15.57
N TRP A 377 11.84 -20.16 -15.49
CA TRP A 377 12.61 -20.70 -14.36
C TRP A 377 12.23 -20.04 -13.04
N VAL A 378 12.10 -18.72 -13.00
CA VAL A 378 11.64 -17.96 -11.83
C VAL A 378 10.22 -18.37 -11.41
N LEU A 379 9.29 -18.45 -12.36
CA LEU A 379 7.91 -18.87 -12.09
C LEU A 379 7.84 -20.33 -11.62
N LEU A 380 8.67 -21.21 -12.18
CA LEU A 380 8.76 -22.62 -11.81
C LEU A 380 9.14 -22.79 -10.35
N GLN A 381 10.04 -21.96 -9.81
CA GLN A 381 10.43 -22.05 -8.41
C GLN A 381 9.23 -21.96 -7.47
N PHE A 382 8.33 -21.01 -7.74
CA PHE A 382 7.13 -20.83 -6.94
C PHE A 382 6.11 -21.95 -7.18
N ILE A 383 5.85 -22.31 -8.45
CA ILE A 383 4.89 -23.35 -8.82
C ILE A 383 5.28 -24.69 -8.19
N SER A 384 6.51 -25.16 -8.43
CA SER A 384 7.01 -26.43 -7.90
C SER A 384 6.95 -26.49 -6.37
N GLY A 385 7.23 -25.36 -5.69
CA GLY A 385 7.23 -25.27 -4.23
C GLY A 385 5.87 -25.14 -3.55
N SER A 386 4.85 -24.60 -4.22
CA SER A 386 3.58 -24.21 -3.59
C SER A 386 2.34 -24.91 -4.18
N ILE A 387 2.44 -25.52 -5.37
CA ILE A 387 1.29 -26.09 -6.09
C ILE A 387 0.55 -27.18 -5.31
N GLN A 388 1.21 -27.89 -4.40
CA GLN A 388 0.55 -28.91 -3.58
C GLN A 388 -0.46 -28.33 -2.59
N LYS A 389 -0.20 -27.12 -2.04
CA LYS A 389 -1.02 -26.49 -0.99
C LYS A 389 -2.02 -25.48 -1.53
N ASN A 390 -1.79 -24.95 -2.74
CA ASN A 390 -2.60 -23.92 -3.36
C ASN A 390 -3.59 -24.50 -4.39
N ALA A 391 -4.60 -23.71 -4.75
CA ALA A 391 -5.59 -24.10 -5.75
C ALA A 391 -4.97 -24.09 -7.15
N LEU A 392 -5.37 -25.04 -8.01
CA LEU A 392 -4.90 -25.09 -9.40
C LEU A 392 -5.16 -23.79 -10.16
N ALA A 393 -6.31 -23.15 -9.90
CA ALA A 393 -6.74 -21.90 -10.54
C ALA A 393 -5.72 -20.75 -10.38
N ASP A 394 -4.97 -20.72 -9.27
CA ASP A 394 -3.97 -19.68 -9.00
C ASP A 394 -2.79 -19.73 -9.98
N PHE A 395 -2.57 -20.87 -10.63
CA PHE A 395 -1.42 -21.09 -11.53
C PHE A 395 -1.79 -21.10 -13.01
N LEU A 396 -3.08 -21.22 -13.35
CA LEU A 396 -3.56 -21.21 -14.74
C LEU A 396 -3.18 -19.94 -15.54
N PRO A 397 -3.06 -18.73 -14.94
CA PRO A 397 -2.63 -17.54 -15.68
C PRO A 397 -1.29 -17.71 -16.42
N VAL A 398 -0.42 -18.62 -15.99
CA VAL A 398 0.86 -18.91 -16.63
C VAL A 398 0.68 -19.42 -18.06
N MET A 399 -0.44 -20.08 -18.36
CA MET A 399 -0.75 -20.52 -19.71
C MET A 399 -0.81 -19.36 -20.71
N LYS A 400 -1.36 -18.21 -20.29
CA LYS A 400 -1.40 -17.01 -21.14
C LYS A 400 -0.01 -16.45 -21.41
N LEU A 401 0.90 -16.52 -20.43
CA LEU A 401 2.30 -16.09 -20.63
C LEU A 401 3.04 -17.02 -21.59
N PHE A 402 2.78 -18.33 -21.54
CA PHE A 402 3.35 -19.26 -22.51
C PHE A 402 2.90 -18.92 -23.93
N ASP A 403 1.60 -18.74 -24.16
CA ASP A 403 1.05 -18.40 -25.47
C ASP A 403 1.66 -17.09 -26.02
N LEU A 404 2.00 -16.15 -25.13
CA LEU A 404 2.64 -14.89 -25.48
C LEU A 404 4.13 -15.03 -25.82
N LEU A 405 4.89 -15.81 -25.03
CA LEU A 405 6.36 -15.84 -25.08
C LEU A 405 6.94 -16.98 -25.95
N TYR A 406 6.12 -17.98 -26.28
CA TYR A 406 6.47 -19.11 -27.13
C TYR A 406 5.57 -19.16 -28.37
N PRO A 407 5.75 -18.23 -29.33
CA PRO A 407 4.90 -18.17 -30.53
C PRO A 407 5.16 -19.30 -31.54
N GLU A 408 6.18 -20.12 -31.28
CA GLU A 408 6.64 -21.19 -32.16
C GLU A 408 5.60 -22.30 -32.29
N LYS A 409 5.25 -22.65 -33.53
CA LYS A 409 4.35 -23.77 -33.85
C LYS A 409 5.10 -25.11 -33.97
N GLU A 410 6.40 -25.03 -34.29
CA GLU A 410 7.28 -26.18 -34.43
C GLU A 410 7.78 -26.69 -33.07
N TYR A 411 8.44 -27.84 -33.08
CA TYR A 411 9.02 -28.42 -31.89
C TYR A 411 10.24 -27.63 -31.43
N ILE A 412 10.28 -27.27 -30.15
CA ILE A 412 11.47 -26.68 -29.53
C ILE A 412 12.50 -27.81 -29.35
N PRO A 413 13.73 -27.65 -29.87
CA PRO A 413 14.76 -28.67 -29.77
C PRO A 413 15.25 -28.85 -28.34
N VAL A 414 15.62 -30.07 -27.98
CA VAL A 414 16.22 -30.37 -26.67
C VAL A 414 17.56 -29.62 -26.55
N PRO A 415 17.75 -28.79 -25.52
CA PRO A 415 19.00 -28.06 -25.29
C PRO A 415 20.14 -28.99 -24.88
N ASP A 416 21.37 -28.50 -24.93
CA ASP A 416 22.55 -29.21 -24.44
C ASP A 416 22.48 -29.40 -22.91
N ILE A 417 22.19 -30.64 -22.49
CA ILE A 417 22.01 -31.04 -21.09
C ILE A 417 23.31 -31.06 -20.28
N ASN A 418 24.47 -30.82 -20.91
CA ASN A 418 25.73 -30.65 -20.19
C ASN A 418 25.91 -29.23 -19.64
N LYS A 419 25.01 -28.30 -20.00
CA LYS A 419 25.01 -26.93 -19.50
C LYS A 419 23.91 -26.70 -18.48
N PRO A 420 24.16 -25.91 -17.40
CA PRO A 420 23.14 -25.63 -16.39
C PRO A 420 21.91 -24.93 -16.97
N GLN A 421 22.10 -24.11 -18.01
CA GLN A 421 21.05 -23.41 -18.73
C GLN A 421 19.96 -24.35 -19.30
N SER A 422 20.25 -25.64 -19.51
CA SER A 422 19.23 -26.61 -19.90
C SER A 422 18.05 -26.61 -18.93
N THR A 423 18.31 -26.44 -17.62
CA THR A 423 17.25 -26.41 -16.61
C THR A 423 16.28 -25.24 -16.77
N HIS A 424 16.75 -24.12 -17.31
CA HIS A 424 15.92 -22.96 -17.62
C HIS A 424 15.10 -23.19 -18.89
N ALA A 425 15.71 -23.72 -19.94
CA ALA A 425 15.00 -24.06 -21.20
C ALA A 425 13.92 -25.14 -21.00
N PHE A 426 14.15 -26.10 -20.10
CA PHE A 426 13.14 -27.09 -19.71
C PHE A 426 12.10 -26.54 -18.71
N ALA A 427 12.28 -25.34 -18.16
CA ALA A 427 11.44 -24.84 -17.07
C ALA A 427 9.96 -24.76 -17.46
N MET A 428 9.67 -24.36 -18.70
CA MET A 428 8.29 -24.30 -19.20
C MET A 428 7.64 -25.69 -19.25
N THR A 429 8.39 -26.71 -19.71
CA THR A 429 7.93 -28.10 -19.71
C THR A 429 7.71 -28.61 -18.29
N CYS A 430 8.61 -28.30 -17.34
CA CYS A 430 8.45 -28.65 -15.92
C CYS A 430 7.19 -28.01 -15.32
N ILE A 431 6.91 -26.74 -15.62
CA ILE A 431 5.68 -26.06 -15.19
C ILE A 431 4.45 -26.84 -15.67
N TRP A 432 4.42 -27.22 -16.95
CA TRP A 432 3.31 -27.99 -17.52
C TRP A 432 3.13 -29.36 -16.85
N ILE A 433 4.21 -30.06 -16.54
CA ILE A 433 4.16 -31.34 -15.83
C ILE A 433 3.55 -31.17 -14.44
N HIS A 434 3.93 -30.13 -13.70
CA HIS A 434 3.33 -29.82 -12.39
C HIS A 434 1.83 -29.52 -12.49
N LEU A 435 1.42 -28.67 -13.44
CA LEU A 435 0.02 -28.33 -13.67
C LEU A 435 -0.82 -29.58 -14.03
N ASN A 436 -0.31 -30.42 -14.94
CA ASN A 436 -0.98 -31.65 -15.34
C ASN A 436 -1.11 -32.62 -14.17
N ARG A 437 -0.04 -32.81 -13.38
CA ARG A 437 -0.10 -33.67 -12.18
C ARG A 437 -1.11 -33.16 -11.15
N LYS A 438 -1.17 -31.84 -10.92
CA LYS A 438 -2.13 -31.23 -10.00
C LYS A 438 -3.57 -31.42 -10.50
N ALA A 439 -3.83 -31.23 -11.79
CA ALA A 439 -5.13 -31.45 -12.40
C ALA A 439 -5.59 -32.92 -12.29
N GLN A 440 -4.68 -33.88 -12.46
CA GLN A 440 -4.94 -35.31 -12.26
C GLN A 440 -5.28 -35.63 -10.80
N ASN A 441 -4.49 -35.11 -9.86
CA ASN A 441 -4.70 -35.37 -8.43
C ASN A 441 -6.01 -34.78 -7.91
N ASP A 442 -6.41 -33.60 -8.40
CA ASP A 442 -7.64 -32.92 -7.99
C ASP A 442 -8.90 -33.48 -8.71
N ASN A 443 -8.78 -34.53 -9.53
CA ASN A 443 -9.85 -35.09 -10.39
C ASN A 443 -10.61 -34.01 -11.19
N SER A 444 -9.89 -32.96 -11.61
CA SER A 444 -10.49 -31.86 -12.34
C SER A 444 -10.91 -32.32 -13.73
N LYS A 445 -12.10 -31.89 -14.20
CA LYS A 445 -12.52 -32.10 -15.59
C LYS A 445 -11.61 -31.39 -16.60
N LEU A 446 -10.79 -30.44 -16.14
CA LEU A 446 -9.81 -29.73 -16.96
C LEU A 446 -8.58 -30.61 -17.18
N GLN A 447 -8.53 -31.29 -18.31
CA GLN A 447 -7.30 -31.88 -18.81
C GLN A 447 -6.42 -30.76 -19.38
N ILE A 448 -5.19 -30.63 -18.88
CA ILE A 448 -4.20 -29.66 -19.37
C ILE A 448 -3.24 -30.43 -20.29
N PRO A 449 -3.48 -30.47 -21.62
CA PRO A 449 -2.59 -31.16 -22.54
C PRO A 449 -1.25 -30.43 -22.63
N ILE A 450 -0.20 -31.19 -22.94
CA ILE A 450 1.13 -30.63 -23.19
C ILE A 450 1.12 -29.97 -24.58
N PRO A 451 1.58 -28.72 -24.71
CA PRO A 451 1.63 -28.01 -25.98
C PRO A 451 2.50 -28.75 -26.98
N HIS A 452 2.12 -28.65 -28.26
CA HIS A 452 2.83 -29.31 -29.36
C HIS A 452 4.32 -28.95 -29.38
N SER A 453 4.65 -27.66 -29.20
CA SER A 453 6.02 -27.16 -29.20
C SER A 453 6.92 -27.76 -28.11
N LEU A 454 6.36 -28.18 -26.97
CA LEU A 454 7.10 -28.73 -25.82
C LEU A 454 7.21 -30.26 -25.83
N LYS A 455 6.72 -30.94 -26.88
CA LYS A 455 6.63 -32.40 -26.93
C LYS A 455 8.00 -33.09 -26.84
N LEU A 456 9.01 -32.60 -27.55
CA LEU A 456 10.36 -33.19 -27.51
C LEU A 456 10.98 -33.14 -26.12
N HIS A 457 10.84 -32.01 -25.42
CA HIS A 457 11.29 -31.88 -24.04
C HIS A 457 10.60 -32.90 -23.12
N HIS A 458 9.28 -33.05 -23.26
CA HIS A 458 8.52 -33.98 -22.43
C HIS A 458 8.89 -35.45 -22.72
N GLU A 459 9.03 -35.83 -23.99
CA GLU A 459 9.47 -37.18 -24.37
C GLU A 459 10.87 -37.50 -23.84
N PHE A 460 11.79 -36.55 -23.92
CA PHE A 460 13.13 -36.69 -23.35
C PHE A 460 13.11 -36.95 -21.83
N LEU A 461 12.29 -36.19 -21.08
CA LEU A 461 12.14 -36.39 -19.63
C LEU A 461 11.52 -37.76 -19.30
N GLN A 462 10.50 -38.18 -20.04
CA GLN A 462 9.86 -39.48 -19.84
C GLN A 462 10.80 -40.66 -20.16
N GLN A 463 11.57 -40.56 -21.24
CA GLN A 463 12.57 -41.57 -21.60
C GLN A 463 13.68 -41.64 -20.54
N SER A 464 14.15 -40.49 -20.07
CA SER A 464 15.17 -40.38 -19.02
C SER A 464 14.71 -40.98 -17.69
N LEU A 465 13.43 -40.83 -17.32
CA LEU A 465 12.86 -41.38 -16.10
C LEU A 465 12.81 -42.92 -16.10
N ARG A 466 12.71 -43.55 -17.29
CA ARG A 466 12.71 -45.02 -17.42
C ARG A 466 14.10 -45.64 -17.26
N ASN A 467 15.16 -44.83 -17.28
CA ASN A 467 16.51 -45.31 -17.10
C ASN A 467 16.76 -45.66 -15.62
N LYS A 468 17.16 -46.91 -15.35
CA LYS A 468 17.38 -47.41 -13.98
C LYS A 468 18.68 -46.92 -13.34
N SER A 469 19.66 -46.46 -14.12
CA SER A 469 20.93 -45.95 -13.59
C SER A 469 21.23 -44.56 -14.16
N LEU A 470 20.95 -43.54 -13.35
CA LEU A 470 21.28 -42.14 -13.64
C LEU A 470 22.71 -41.83 -13.19
N GLN A 471 23.50 -41.16 -14.03
CA GLN A 471 24.87 -40.74 -13.74
C GLN A 471 24.93 -39.24 -13.45
N MET A 472 25.96 -38.79 -12.73
CA MET A 472 26.18 -37.38 -12.34
C MET A 472 27.04 -36.58 -13.34
N ASN A 473 27.15 -37.05 -14.59
CA ASN A 473 27.99 -36.44 -15.62
C ASN A 473 27.31 -35.30 -16.39
N ASP A 474 25.99 -35.18 -16.28
CA ASP A 474 25.17 -34.17 -16.95
C ASP A 474 24.08 -33.62 -15.99
N TYR A 475 23.26 -32.68 -16.48
CA TYR A 475 22.15 -32.11 -15.71
C TYR A 475 20.85 -32.93 -15.82
N LYS A 476 20.88 -34.15 -16.37
CA LYS A 476 19.67 -34.99 -16.54
C LYS A 476 18.98 -35.27 -15.21
N ILE A 477 19.75 -35.53 -14.16
CA ILE A 477 19.22 -35.77 -12.81
C ILE A 477 18.52 -34.52 -12.28
N ALA A 478 19.11 -33.33 -12.46
CA ALA A 478 18.49 -32.07 -12.06
C ALA A 478 17.19 -31.82 -12.81
N LEU A 479 17.16 -32.06 -14.12
CA LEU A 479 15.94 -31.95 -14.94
C LEU A 479 14.80 -32.85 -14.43
N LEU A 480 15.11 -34.11 -14.11
CA LEU A 480 14.12 -35.04 -13.55
C LEU A 480 13.64 -34.62 -12.16
N CYS A 481 14.55 -34.17 -11.29
CA CYS A 481 14.21 -33.61 -9.98
C CYS A 481 13.28 -32.41 -10.12
N ASN A 482 13.56 -31.50 -11.05
CA ASN A 482 12.78 -30.28 -11.26
C ASN A 482 11.39 -30.57 -11.84
N ALA A 483 11.29 -31.49 -12.81
CA ALA A 483 10.04 -31.83 -13.47
C ALA A 483 9.07 -32.64 -12.61
N TYR A 484 9.60 -33.58 -11.82
CA TYR A 484 8.79 -34.58 -11.13
C TYR A 484 8.76 -34.43 -9.61
N SER A 485 9.22 -33.29 -9.07
CA SER A 485 9.34 -33.06 -7.62
C SER A 485 8.05 -33.26 -6.82
N THR A 486 6.89 -33.02 -7.43
CA THR A 486 5.56 -33.16 -6.80
C THR A 486 4.91 -34.52 -7.03
N ASN A 487 5.62 -35.46 -7.67
CA ASN A 487 5.14 -36.81 -7.91
C ASN A 487 5.96 -37.82 -7.10
N SER A 488 5.41 -38.30 -5.98
CA SER A 488 6.09 -39.19 -5.04
C SER A 488 6.73 -40.43 -5.71
N GLU A 489 6.02 -41.07 -6.64
CA GLU A 489 6.50 -42.28 -7.32
C GLU A 489 7.67 -41.97 -8.25
N CYS A 490 7.54 -40.95 -9.09
CA CYS A 490 8.57 -40.58 -10.06
C CYS A 490 9.77 -39.86 -9.42
N PHE A 491 9.59 -39.19 -8.29
CA PHE A 491 10.62 -38.39 -7.63
C PHE A 491 11.63 -39.21 -6.84
N THR A 492 11.21 -40.38 -6.35
CA THR A 492 12.06 -41.25 -5.52
C THR A 492 13.34 -41.67 -6.26
N LEU A 493 13.24 -41.95 -7.57
CA LEU A 493 14.37 -42.37 -8.39
C LEU A 493 15.45 -41.29 -8.57
N PRO A 494 15.15 -40.08 -9.10
CA PRO A 494 16.17 -39.04 -9.28
C PRO A 494 16.66 -38.46 -7.94
N MET A 495 15.79 -38.31 -6.93
CA MET A 495 16.21 -37.84 -5.61
C MET A 495 17.09 -38.87 -4.89
N GLY A 496 16.74 -40.16 -4.99
CA GLY A 496 17.57 -41.24 -4.44
C GLY A 496 18.97 -41.26 -5.04
N ALA A 497 19.10 -41.09 -6.36
CA ALA A 497 20.39 -41.02 -7.04
C ALA A 497 21.29 -39.87 -6.51
N LEU A 498 20.71 -38.68 -6.26
CA LEU A 498 21.43 -37.55 -5.65
C LEU A 498 21.88 -37.85 -4.23
N VAL A 499 20.99 -38.40 -3.40
CA VAL A 499 21.27 -38.65 -1.97
C VAL A 499 22.32 -39.75 -1.80
N GLU A 500 22.23 -40.85 -2.55
CA GLU A 500 23.19 -41.95 -2.45
C GLU A 500 24.59 -41.54 -2.91
N THR A 501 24.69 -40.61 -3.88
CA THR A 501 25.98 -40.07 -4.35
C THR A 501 26.76 -39.39 -3.22
N ILE A 502 26.10 -38.62 -2.35
CA ILE A 502 26.75 -37.92 -1.23
C ILE A 502 26.80 -38.74 0.05
N TYR A 503 25.90 -39.71 0.24
CA TYR A 503 25.88 -40.58 1.42
C TYR A 503 26.92 -41.71 1.31
N GLY A 504 27.10 -42.24 0.10
CA GLY A 504 27.96 -43.38 -0.20
C GLY A 504 27.31 -44.74 0.08
N ASN A 505 27.66 -45.75 -0.71
CA ASN A 505 27.04 -47.08 -0.69
C ASN A 505 27.38 -47.96 0.55
N GLY A 506 27.86 -47.40 1.66
CA GLY A 506 28.16 -48.12 2.92
C GLY A 506 29.32 -49.12 2.89
N ILE A 507 29.86 -49.47 1.71
CA ILE A 507 30.92 -50.47 1.52
C ILE A 507 32.31 -49.85 1.66
N MET A 508 32.51 -48.64 1.15
CA MET A 508 33.78 -47.91 1.24
C MET A 508 33.76 -46.97 2.45
N ARG A 509 34.86 -46.96 3.21
CA ARG A 509 35.06 -46.07 4.37
C ARG A 509 36.36 -45.30 4.22
N VAL A 510 36.37 -44.05 4.70
CA VAL A 510 37.56 -43.18 4.68
C VAL A 510 37.96 -42.86 6.13
N PRO A 511 39.27 -42.92 6.47
CA PRO A 511 39.74 -42.49 7.78
C PRO A 511 39.63 -40.96 7.94
N LEU A 512 39.15 -40.51 9.09
CA LEU A 512 39.19 -39.10 9.50
C LEU A 512 40.39 -38.84 10.43
N PRO A 513 40.84 -37.57 10.59
CA PRO A 513 41.92 -37.24 11.52
C PRO A 513 41.67 -37.75 12.94
N GLY A 514 42.67 -38.42 13.54
CA GLY A 514 42.58 -39.03 14.87
C GLY A 514 42.73 -40.56 14.85
N THR A 515 42.62 -41.19 16.02
CA THR A 515 42.64 -42.66 16.16
C THR A 515 41.22 -43.22 16.14
N SER A 516 41.00 -44.32 15.42
CA SER A 516 39.72 -45.06 15.40
C SER A 516 38.48 -44.27 14.92
N CYS A 517 38.64 -43.29 14.04
CA CYS A 517 37.53 -42.55 13.43
C CYS A 517 37.39 -42.88 11.94
N LEU A 518 36.27 -43.49 11.54
CA LEU A 518 35.96 -43.86 10.16
C LEU A 518 34.67 -43.17 9.70
N ALA A 519 34.68 -42.63 8.49
CA ALA A 519 33.52 -42.06 7.81
C ALA A 519 33.10 -42.89 6.59
N SER A 520 31.90 -42.65 6.08
CA SER A 520 31.46 -43.17 4.78
C SER A 520 32.32 -42.67 3.60
N GLY A 521 32.40 -43.48 2.54
CA GLY A 521 33.31 -43.36 1.40
C GLY A 521 33.25 -42.11 0.53
N SER A 522 32.12 -41.38 0.53
CA SER A 522 31.89 -40.29 -0.43
C SER A 522 32.55 -38.98 0.01
N ILE A 523 33.46 -38.47 -0.83
CA ILE A 523 34.24 -37.24 -0.56
C ILE A 523 33.90 -36.08 -1.49
N THR A 524 33.24 -36.34 -2.62
CA THR A 524 32.89 -35.31 -3.62
C THR A 524 31.49 -34.75 -3.34
N PRO A 525 31.36 -33.51 -2.85
CA PRO A 525 30.06 -32.88 -2.61
C PRO A 525 29.37 -32.52 -3.93
N LEU A 526 28.06 -32.26 -3.89
CA LEU A 526 27.35 -31.73 -5.04
C LEU A 526 27.86 -30.32 -5.40
N PRO A 527 28.27 -30.07 -6.65
CA PRO A 527 28.72 -28.75 -7.10
C PRO A 527 27.66 -27.65 -6.95
N MET A 528 28.07 -26.41 -6.71
CA MET A 528 27.15 -25.26 -6.55
C MET A 528 26.28 -25.04 -7.79
N ASN A 529 26.85 -25.10 -9.00
CA ASN A 529 26.11 -24.96 -10.25
C ASN A 529 25.01 -26.04 -10.42
N LEU A 530 25.21 -27.26 -9.91
CA LEU A 530 24.19 -28.30 -9.87
C LEU A 530 23.08 -27.96 -8.87
N LEU A 531 23.45 -27.49 -7.68
CA LEU A 531 22.48 -27.06 -6.68
C LEU A 531 21.67 -25.84 -7.16
N ASP A 532 22.29 -24.86 -7.81
CA ASP A 532 21.61 -23.71 -8.42
C ASP A 532 20.65 -24.11 -9.54
N SER A 533 20.94 -25.24 -10.21
CA SER A 533 20.09 -25.84 -11.24
C SER A 533 18.95 -26.69 -10.68
N LEU A 534 18.81 -26.81 -9.35
CA LEU A 534 17.67 -27.46 -8.70
C LEU A 534 16.61 -26.43 -8.32
N THR A 535 15.34 -26.79 -8.47
CA THR A 535 14.24 -25.97 -7.94
C THR A 535 14.26 -25.94 -6.42
N VAL A 536 13.66 -24.90 -5.83
CA VAL A 536 13.49 -24.79 -4.38
C VAL A 536 12.83 -26.03 -3.78
N HIS A 537 11.81 -26.60 -4.44
CA HIS A 537 11.18 -27.82 -3.95
C HIS A 537 12.12 -29.02 -3.94
N ALA A 538 12.93 -29.20 -5.00
CA ALA A 538 13.94 -30.26 -5.05
C ALA A 538 15.01 -30.06 -3.96
N LYS A 539 15.48 -28.82 -3.74
CA LYS A 539 16.41 -28.47 -2.65
C LYS A 539 15.82 -28.76 -1.26
N MET A 540 14.56 -28.37 -1.02
CA MET A 540 13.87 -28.64 0.25
C MET A 540 13.82 -30.14 0.55
N SER A 541 13.49 -30.96 -0.46
CA SER A 541 13.43 -32.41 -0.32
C SER A 541 14.81 -33.03 -0.10
N LEU A 542 15.85 -32.48 -0.72
CA LEU A 542 17.24 -32.88 -0.50
C LEU A 542 17.70 -32.55 0.93
N ILE A 543 17.44 -31.34 1.42
CA ILE A 543 17.70 -30.94 2.83
C ILE A 543 16.99 -31.91 3.78
N HIS A 544 15.70 -32.14 3.58
CA HIS A 544 14.91 -33.02 4.44
C HIS A 544 15.45 -34.45 4.44
N SER A 545 15.82 -34.97 3.27
CA SER A 545 16.41 -36.31 3.13
C SER A 545 17.74 -36.42 3.86
N ILE A 546 18.61 -35.42 3.73
CA ILE A 546 19.90 -35.37 4.44
C ILE A 546 19.66 -35.32 5.95
N ALA A 547 18.83 -34.38 6.44
CA ALA A 547 18.53 -34.22 7.86
C ALA A 547 17.95 -35.52 8.47
N THR A 548 17.01 -36.17 7.79
CA THR A 548 16.44 -37.45 8.22
C THR A 548 17.50 -38.54 8.38
N ARG A 549 18.47 -38.60 7.45
CA ARG A 549 19.57 -39.57 7.51
C ARG A 549 20.54 -39.28 8.66
N VAL A 550 20.81 -38.00 8.91
CA VAL A 550 21.63 -37.56 10.06
C VAL A 550 20.98 -37.97 11.38
N ILE A 551 19.67 -37.68 11.54
CA ILE A 551 18.88 -38.07 12.72
C ILE A 551 18.89 -39.60 12.89
N LYS A 552 18.67 -40.36 11.80
CA LYS A 552 18.69 -41.82 11.83
C LYS A 552 20.04 -42.38 12.27
N LEU A 553 21.15 -41.80 11.81
CA LEU A 553 22.49 -42.22 12.21
C LEU A 553 22.77 -41.93 13.69
N ALA A 554 22.30 -40.77 14.19
CA ALA A 554 22.42 -40.38 15.58
C ALA A 554 21.68 -41.34 16.52
N HIS A 555 20.42 -41.67 16.20
CA HIS A 555 19.64 -42.66 16.98
C HIS A 555 20.19 -44.09 16.88
N ALA A 556 20.88 -44.44 15.79
CA ALA A 556 21.51 -45.75 15.64
C ALA A 556 22.76 -45.94 16.53
N LYS A 557 23.24 -44.89 17.23
CA LYS A 557 24.46 -44.91 18.06
C LYS A 557 25.69 -45.50 17.35
N SER A 558 25.77 -45.27 16.04
CA SER A 558 26.88 -45.74 15.21
C SER A 558 28.16 -44.96 15.52
N SER A 559 29.30 -45.65 15.58
CA SER A 559 30.63 -45.02 15.67
C SER A 559 31.17 -44.53 14.32
N VAL A 560 30.47 -44.83 13.22
CA VAL A 560 30.83 -44.38 11.87
C VAL A 560 30.33 -42.95 11.67
N ALA A 561 31.24 -42.05 11.31
CA ALA A 561 30.94 -40.65 11.00
C ALA A 561 30.24 -40.51 9.63
N LEU A 562 29.53 -39.39 9.45
CA LEU A 562 28.90 -39.02 8.19
C LEU A 562 29.93 -38.86 7.06
N ALA A 563 29.51 -39.09 5.82
CA ALA A 563 30.34 -38.83 4.64
C ALA A 563 30.76 -37.34 4.57
N PRO A 564 32.04 -37.02 4.28
CA PRO A 564 32.47 -35.63 4.09
C PRO A 564 31.64 -34.88 3.03
N ALA A 565 31.31 -35.56 1.92
CA ALA A 565 30.48 -35.00 0.85
C ALA A 565 29.07 -34.58 1.34
N LEU A 566 28.49 -35.34 2.28
CA LEU A 566 27.15 -35.07 2.82
C LEU A 566 27.14 -33.78 3.64
N VAL A 567 28.10 -33.62 4.55
CA VAL A 567 28.16 -32.45 5.44
C VAL A 567 28.46 -31.19 4.64
N GLU A 568 29.40 -31.26 3.70
CA GLU A 568 29.74 -30.16 2.80
C GLU A 568 28.55 -29.79 1.89
N THR A 569 27.86 -30.77 1.29
CA THR A 569 26.66 -30.50 0.49
C THR A 569 25.52 -29.89 1.32
N TYR A 570 25.32 -30.37 2.55
CA TYR A 570 24.33 -29.80 3.45
C TYR A 570 24.66 -28.34 3.79
N SER A 571 25.92 -28.01 4.06
CA SER A 571 26.36 -26.64 4.32
C SER A 571 26.11 -25.70 3.13
N ARG A 572 26.34 -26.16 1.89
CA ARG A 572 26.02 -25.41 0.66
C ARG A 572 24.53 -25.15 0.53
N LEU A 573 23.69 -26.13 0.88
CA LEU A 573 22.24 -25.96 0.87
C LEU A 573 21.76 -24.94 1.91
N LEU A 574 22.45 -24.78 3.05
CA LEU A 574 22.10 -23.77 4.05
C LEU A 574 22.37 -22.33 3.60
N VAL A 575 23.08 -22.11 2.50
CA VAL A 575 23.32 -20.76 1.91
C VAL A 575 22.04 -20.15 1.32
N TYR A 576 21.12 -21.00 0.84
CA TYR A 576 19.90 -20.56 0.16
C TYR A 576 18.88 -20.01 1.16
N MET A 577 18.70 -18.70 1.17
CA MET A 577 17.80 -18.01 2.11
C MET A 577 16.32 -18.28 1.80
N GLU A 578 15.97 -18.68 0.58
CA GLU A 578 14.62 -19.08 0.22
C GLU A 578 14.16 -20.39 0.91
N ILE A 579 15.10 -21.19 1.43
CA ILE A 579 14.81 -22.40 2.22
C ILE A 579 15.16 -22.24 3.71
N GLU A 580 15.30 -21.00 4.19
CA GLU A 580 15.69 -20.66 5.58
C GLU A 580 14.87 -21.44 6.64
N SER A 581 13.57 -21.66 6.41
CA SER A 581 12.69 -22.37 7.34
C SER A 581 13.11 -23.82 7.62
N LEU A 582 13.47 -24.58 6.58
CA LEU A 582 13.90 -25.98 6.69
C LEU A 582 15.42 -26.12 6.77
N GLY A 583 16.14 -25.11 6.28
CA GLY A 583 17.59 -25.01 6.34
C GLY A 583 18.05 -24.47 7.69
N ILE A 584 18.42 -23.18 7.75
CA ILE A 584 19.10 -22.59 8.92
C ILE A 584 18.24 -22.70 10.20
N LYS A 585 16.95 -22.37 10.13
CA LYS A 585 16.06 -22.44 11.31
C LYS A 585 15.83 -23.87 11.77
N GLY A 586 15.64 -24.80 10.84
CA GLY A 586 15.51 -26.23 11.14
C GLY A 586 16.80 -26.81 11.72
N PHE A 587 17.96 -26.40 11.19
CA PHE A 587 19.26 -26.82 11.69
C PHE A 587 19.45 -26.47 13.17
N ILE A 588 19.28 -25.19 13.54
CA ILE A 588 19.50 -24.71 14.91
C ILE A 588 18.42 -25.19 15.87
N ASN A 589 17.15 -25.08 15.48
CA ASN A 589 16.05 -25.32 16.43
C ASN A 589 15.66 -26.80 16.54
N GLU A 590 15.86 -27.60 15.49
CA GLU A 590 15.40 -28.99 15.44
C GLU A 590 16.58 -29.96 15.39
N LEU A 591 17.45 -29.86 14.38
CA LEU A 591 18.51 -30.85 14.16
C LEU A 591 19.56 -30.82 15.28
N GLU A 592 20.07 -29.64 15.63
CA GLU A 592 21.05 -29.47 16.71
C GLU A 592 20.48 -29.94 18.05
N TYR A 593 19.24 -29.57 18.36
CA TYR A 593 18.54 -29.99 19.58
C TYR A 593 18.35 -31.52 19.63
N GLN A 594 17.88 -32.14 18.55
CA GLN A 594 17.71 -33.59 18.48
C GLN A 594 19.03 -34.34 18.59
N LEU A 595 20.09 -33.87 17.93
CA LEU A 595 21.42 -34.45 18.03
C LEU A 595 21.95 -34.36 19.47
N SER A 596 21.77 -33.22 20.14
CA SER A 596 22.17 -33.05 21.55
C SER A 596 21.42 -34.00 22.49
N ASN A 597 20.13 -34.26 22.26
CA ASN A 597 19.32 -35.16 23.10
C ASN A 597 19.53 -36.65 22.80
N SER A 598 20.11 -36.97 21.63
CA SER A 598 20.37 -38.37 21.22
C SER A 598 21.71 -38.92 21.70
N ARG A 599 22.60 -38.05 22.20
CA ARG A 599 23.81 -38.42 22.95
C ARG A 599 23.43 -38.83 24.35
#